data_AF-A0A2K3KL06-F1
#
_entry.id   AF-A0A2K3KL06-F1
#
_cell.length_a   1.000
_cell.length_b   1.000
_cell.length_c   1.000
_cell.angle_alpha   90.00
_cell.angle_beta   90.00
_cell.angle_gamma   90.00
#
_symmetry.space_group_name_H-M   'P 1'
#
loop_
_entity.id
_entity.type
_entity.pdbx_description
1 polymer ?
#
loop_
_entity_poly.entity_id
_entity_poly.type
_entity_poly.pdbx_seq_one_letter_code
_entity_poly.pdbx_strand_id
1 'polypeptide(L)' 'MIENGVLAAPANATVEQQQLAEASKLMDLKVKNYLFQSIDRTILETILERDTAKNIWDAMRRKYQGSTK' A
#
# COMPACT_ATOMS: atom_id res chain seq x y z
N MET A 1 -2.99 19.37 0.09
CA MET A 1 -3.57 18.50 -0.94
C MET A 1 -4.51 17.56 -0.21
N ILE A 2 -5.82 17.63 -0.44
CA ILE A 2 -6.77 16.73 0.21
C ILE A 2 -6.65 15.39 -0.52
N GLU A 3 -6.29 14.32 0.20
CA GLU A 3 -6.39 12.96 -0.33
C GLU A 3 -7.87 12.65 -0.53
N ASN A 4 -8.35 12.80 -1.75
CA ASN A 4 -9.61 12.17 -2.14
C ASN A 4 -9.33 10.66 -2.19
N GLY A 5 -9.79 9.94 -1.16
CA GLY A 5 -9.66 8.49 -1.08
C GLY A 5 -10.46 7.75 -2.16
N VAL A 6 -10.52 6.42 -2.04
CA VAL A 6 -11.32 5.56 -2.95
C VAL A 6 -12.79 6.00 -2.90
N LEU A 7 -13.42 6.12 -4.07
CA LEU A 7 -14.84 6.45 -4.15
C LEU A 7 -15.68 5.32 -3.53
N ALA A 8 -16.54 5.68 -2.57
CA ALA A 8 -17.49 4.77 -1.97
C ALA A 8 -18.90 5.05 -2.50
N ALA A 9 -19.62 4.00 -2.90
CA ALA A 9 -21.01 4.10 -3.30
C ALA A 9 -21.91 4.41 -2.07
N PRO A 10 -22.89 5.32 -2.19
CA PRO A 10 -23.86 5.56 -1.13
C PRO A 10 -24.83 4.38 -0.95
N ALA A 11 -25.55 4.30 0.18
CA ALA A 11 -26.42 3.16 0.51
C ALA A 11 -27.54 2.89 -0.52
N ASN A 12 -28.03 3.92 -1.21
CA ASN A 12 -29.04 3.82 -2.29
C ASN A 12 -28.42 4.17 -3.66
N ALA A 13 -27.24 3.61 -3.95
CA ALA A 13 -26.51 3.91 -5.17
C ALA A 13 -27.27 3.48 -6.42
N THR A 14 -27.21 4.34 -7.45
CA THR A 14 -27.58 3.94 -8.81
C THR A 14 -26.55 2.95 -9.36
N VAL A 15 -26.92 2.22 -10.42
CA VAL A 15 -25.98 1.31 -11.11
C VAL A 15 -24.71 2.03 -11.56
N GLU A 16 -24.85 3.27 -12.06
CA GLU A 16 -23.72 4.10 -12.48
C GLU A 16 -22.79 4.47 -11.31
N GLN A 17 -23.35 4.81 -10.14
CA GLN A 17 -22.57 5.12 -8.94
C GLN A 17 -21.83 3.88 -8.43
N GLN A 18 -22.46 2.70 -8.51
CA GLN A 18 -21.83 1.44 -8.15
C GLN A 18 -20.65 1.11 -9.07
N GLN A 19 -20.83 1.25 -10.39
CA GLN A 19 -19.77 1.03 -11.38
C GLN A 19 -18.59 1.99 -11.17
N LEU A 20 -18.86 3.25 -10.84
CA LEU A 20 -17.80 4.23 -10.58
C LEU A 20 -16.99 3.88 -9.31
N ALA A 21 -17.66 3.44 -8.24
CA ALA A 21 -17.00 3.00 -7.02
C ALA A 21 -16.13 1.75 -7.27
N GLU A 22 -16.64 0.78 -8.04
CA GLU A 22 -15.88 -0.42 -8.43
C GLU A 22 -14.67 -0.09 -9.31
N ALA A 23 -14.83 0.81 -10.29
CA ALA A 23 -13.72 1.27 -11.12
C ALA A 23 -12.65 2.00 -10.29
N SER A 24 -13.06 2.85 -9.34
CA SER A 24 -12.16 3.52 -8.42
C SER A 24 -11.39 2.52 -7.55
N LYS A 25 -12.09 1.53 -6.97
CA LYS A 25 -11.49 0.46 -6.19
C LYS A 25 -10.52 -0.38 -7.01
N LEU A 26 -10.87 -0.72 -8.25
CA LEU A 26 -10.00 -1.47 -9.15
C LEU A 26 -8.71 -0.70 -9.45
N MET A 27 -8.82 0.61 -9.69
CA MET A 27 -7.66 1.47 -9.92
C MET A 27 -6.76 1.53 -8.68
N ASP A 28 -7.35 1.71 -7.50
CA ASP A 28 -6.61 1.73 -6.23
C ASP A 28 -5.86 0.39 -6.02
N LEU A 29 -6.53 -0.75 -6.24
CA LEU A 29 -5.88 -2.06 -6.15
C LEU A 29 -4.73 -2.22 -7.14
N LYS A 30 -4.87 -1.73 -8.38
CA LYS A 30 -3.78 -1.74 -9.36
C LYS A 30 -2.57 -0.92 -8.90
N VAL A 31 -2.81 0.28 -8.37
CA VAL A 31 -1.75 1.15 -7.85
C VAL A 31 -1.06 0.51 -6.64
N LYS A 32 -1.82 -0.04 -5.69
CA LYS A 32 -1.24 -0.76 -4.54
C LYS A 32 -0.42 -1.97 -4.99
N ASN A 33 -0.92 -2.77 -5.93
CA ASN A 33 -0.18 -3.92 -6.46
C ASN A 33 1.12 -3.50 -7.13
N TYR A 34 1.11 -2.42 -7.93
CA TYR A 34 2.33 -1.90 -8.54
C TYR A 34 3.36 -1.47 -7.47
N LEU A 35 2.90 -0.77 -6.42
CA LEU A 35 3.78 -0.41 -5.30
C LEU A 35 4.35 -1.65 -4.60
N PHE A 36 3.54 -2.64 -4.27
CA PHE A 36 4.02 -3.86 -3.61
C PHE A 36 4.98 -4.67 -4.49
N GLN A 37 4.79 -4.69 -5.80
CA GLN A 37 5.73 -5.31 -6.74
C GLN A 37 7.10 -4.62 -6.75
N SER A 38 7.14 -3.31 -6.49
CA SER A 38 8.38 -2.54 -6.43
C SER A 38 9.15 -2.72 -5.11
N ILE A 39 8.48 -3.23 -4.06
CA ILE A 39 9.07 -3.45 -2.75
C ILE A 39 9.73 -4.83 -2.73
N ASP A 40 11.00 -4.87 -2.32
CA ASP A 40 11.73 -6.12 -2.13
C ASP A 40 11.04 -7.00 -1.07
N ARG A 41 10.82 -8.28 -1.41
CA ARG A 41 10.16 -9.26 -0.55
C ARG A 41 10.74 -9.30 0.87
N THR A 42 12.06 -9.17 1.00
CA THR A 42 12.75 -9.22 2.29
C THR A 42 12.44 -8.02 3.18
N ILE A 43 12.05 -6.88 2.59
CA ILE A 43 11.55 -5.70 3.34
C ILE A 43 10.18 -6.04 3.93
N LEU A 44 9.29 -6.67 3.16
CA LEU A 44 7.97 -7.10 3.63
C LEU A 44 8.09 -8.13 4.75
N GLU A 45 8.98 -9.11 4.60
CA GLU A 45 9.27 -10.10 5.66
C GLU A 45 9.80 -9.43 6.93
N THR A 46 10.71 -8.45 6.80
CA THR A 46 11.20 -7.67 7.94
C THR A 46 10.08 -6.91 8.66
N ILE A 47 9.09 -6.38 7.93
CA ILE A 47 7.93 -5.70 8.53
C ILE A 47 7.03 -6.70 9.26
N LEU A 48 6.81 -7.89 8.68
CA LEU A 48 5.95 -8.92 9.28
C LEU A 48 6.57 -9.58 10.52
N GLU A 49 7.89 -9.74 10.55
CA GLU A 49 8.60 -10.41 11.64
C GLU A 49 8.94 -9.51 12.85
N ARG A 50 8.74 -8.19 12.76
CA ARG A 50 9.18 -7.24 13.78
C ARG A 50 7.98 -6.53 14.39
N ASP A 51 7.87 -6.60 15.71
CA ASP A 51 6.67 -6.12 16.42
C ASP A 51 6.58 -4.60 16.55
N THR A 52 7.69 -3.89 16.39
CA THR A 52 7.75 -2.43 16.60
C THR A 52 8.39 -1.72 15.42
N ALA A 53 7.94 -0.49 15.16
CA ALA A 53 8.55 0.38 14.16
C ALA A 53 10.06 0.57 14.38
N LYS A 54 10.50 0.63 15.65
CA LYS A 54 11.93 0.71 15.99
C LYS A 54 12.69 -0.54 15.54
N ASN A 55 12.13 -1.73 15.80
CA ASN A 55 12.77 -2.99 15.42
C ASN A 55 12.86 -3.15 13.89
N ILE A 56 11.83 -2.73 13.16
CA ILE A 56 11.83 -2.67 11.69
C ILE A 56 12.94 -1.72 11.22
N TRP A 57 12.97 -0.50 11.76
CA TRP A 57 13.98 0.51 11.41
C TRP A 57 15.41 0.03 11.64
N ASP A 58 15.71 -0.53 12.81
CA ASP A 58 17.05 -1.02 13.14
C ASP A 58 17.47 -2.20 12.26
N ALA A 59 16.54 -3.09 11.91
CA ALA A 59 16.79 -4.21 11.00
C ALA A 59 17.09 -3.70 9.58
N MET A 60 16.30 -2.76 9.06
CA MET A 60 16.51 -2.13 7.76
C MET A 60 17.85 -1.38 7.73
N ARG A 61 18.16 -0.58 8.75
CA ARG A 61 19.43 0.15 8.85
C ARG A 61 20.63 -0.80 8.81
N ARG A 62 20.58 -1.92 9.52
CA ARG A 62 21.64 -2.93 9.51
C ARG A 62 21.77 -3.61 8.14
N LYS A 63 20.64 -3.95 7.50
CA LYS A 63 20.59 -4.61 6.20
C LYS A 63 21.24 -3.76 5.09
N TYR A 64 21.05 -2.44 5.13
CA TYR A 64 21.57 -1.50 4.12
C TYR A 64 22.81 -0.73 4.58
N GLN A 65 23.42 -1.12 5.70
CA GLN A 65 24.62 -0.46 6.19
C GLN A 65 25.77 -0.62 5.19
N GLY A 66 26.34 0.51 4.76
CA GLY A 66 27.45 0.50 3.78
C GLY A 66 27.02 0.19 2.34
N SER A 67 25.71 0.17 2.06
CA SER A 67 25.20 0.12 0.69
C SER A 67 25.65 1.37 -0.08
N THR A 68 26.14 1.17 -1.31
CA THR A 68 26.35 2.24 -2.30
C THR A 68 25.17 2.36 -3.28
N LYS A 69 24.15 1.50 -3.15
CA LYS A 69 22.80 1.80 -3.66
C LYS A 69 22.15 2.86 -2.80
#